data_AF-A0A1F6GBB0-F1
#
_entry.id   AF-A0A1F6GBB0-F1
#
_cell.length_a   1.000
_cell.length_b   1.000
_cell.length_c   1.000
_cell.angle_alpha   90.00
_cell.angle_beta   90.00
_cell.angle_gamma   90.00
#
_symmetry.space_group_name_H-M   'P 1'
#
loop_
_entity.id
_entity.type
_entity.pdbx_description
1 polymer ?
#
loop_
_entity_poly.entity_id
_entity_poly.type
_entity_poly.pdbx_seq_one_letter_code
_entity_poly.pdbx_strand_id
1 'polypeptide(L)' 'MSSSGLLDQILTYRLLIPAAILLGLAPFVPEPHLFEKLRMLVHGDLKRPIDIFDLFFHSWPILLIGVKIGRDFWLKN' A
#
# COMPACT_ATOMS: atom_id res chain seq x y z
N MET A 1 -6.56 -29.10 0.95
CA MET A 1 -6.55 -28.19 2.11
C MET A 1 -5.26 -27.40 2.05
N SER A 2 -5.30 -26.15 1.59
CA SER A 2 -4.07 -25.37 1.43
C SER A 2 -3.48 -25.08 2.81
N SER A 3 -2.29 -25.62 3.08
CA SER A 3 -1.46 -25.23 4.21
C SER A 3 -1.19 -23.74 4.07
N SER A 4 -1.96 -22.91 4.78
CA SER A 4 -1.82 -21.46 4.75
C SER A 4 -0.40 -21.11 5.21
N GLY A 5 0.46 -20.78 4.23
CA GLY A 5 1.81 -20.35 4.50
C GLY A 5 1.80 -19.14 5.42
N LEU A 6 2.90 -18.92 6.15
CA LEU A 6 3.06 -17.82 7.10
C LEU A 6 2.61 -16.46 6.50
N LEU A 7 2.88 -16.23 5.21
CA LEU A 7 2.47 -15.03 4.49
C LEU A 7 0.95 -14.87 4.38
N ASP A 8 0.19 -15.95 4.24
CA ASP A 8 -1.29 -15.87 4.17
C ASP A 8 -1.92 -15.62 5.53
N GLN A 9 -1.25 -16.04 6.61
CA GLN A 9 -1.69 -15.79 7.98
C GLN A 9 -1.40 -14.35 8.41
N ILE A 10 -0.26 -13.79 8.01
CA ILE A 10 0.14 -12.42 8.35
C ILE A 10 -0.53 -11.40 7.41
N LEU A 11 -0.52 -11.65 6.09
CA LEU A 11 -1.06 -10.74 5.07
C LEU A 11 -2.50 -11.10 4.72
N THR A 12 -3.38 -11.10 5.72
CA THR A 12 -4.81 -11.31 5.49
C THR A 12 -5.44 -10.04 4.93
N TYR A 13 -6.44 -10.18 4.03
CA TYR A 13 -7.23 -9.03 3.57
C TYR A 13 -7.89 -8.28 4.74
N ARG A 14 -8.21 -8.99 5.83
CA ARG A 14 -8.75 -8.40 7.07
C ARG A 14 -7.80 -7.40 7.72
N LEU A 15 -6.48 -7.59 7.60
CA LEU A 15 -5.48 -6.65 8.09
C LEU A 15 -5.12 -5.60 7.02
N LEU A 16 -4.91 -6.04 5.78
CA LEU A 16 -4.44 -5.18 4.70
C LEU A 16 -5.46 -4.11 4.31
N ILE A 17 -6.76 -4.43 4.27
CA ILE A 17 -7.79 -3.46 3.86
C ILE A 17 -7.87 -2.29 4.85
N PRO A 18 -8.01 -2.50 6.18
CA PRO A 18 -7.95 -1.40 7.13
C PRO A 18 -6.63 -0.65 7.08
N ALA A 19 -5.48 -1.34 6.93
CA ALA A 19 -4.19 -0.68 6.81
C ALA A 19 -4.11 0.24 5.57
N ALA A 20 -4.62 -0.20 4.41
CA ALA A 20 -4.66 0.62 3.20
C ALA A 20 -5.58 1.83 3.34
N ILE A 21 -6.73 1.69 4.01
CA ILE A 21 -7.64 2.80 4.25
C ILE A 21 -7.03 3.78 5.25
N LEU A 22 -6.57 3.30 6.40
CA LEU A 22 -6.10 4.15 7.49
C LEU A 22 -4.74 4.75 7.20
N LEU A 23 -3.77 3.95 6.76
CA LEU A 23 -2.41 4.41 6.49
C LEU A 23 -2.27 4.96 5.09
N GLY A 24 -2.85 4.32 4.07
CA GLY A 24 -2.69 4.78 2.69
C GLY A 24 -3.39 6.10 2.39
N LEU A 25 -4.47 6.42 3.12
CA LEU A 25 -5.21 7.67 2.98
C LEU A 25 -4.91 8.68 4.10
N ALA A 26 -3.97 8.39 5.00
CA ALA A 26 -3.59 9.36 6.02
C ALA A 26 -2.76 10.51 5.44
N PRO A 27 -2.90 11.73 5.99
CA PRO A 27 -4.07 12.20 6.73
C PRO A 27 -5.29 12.33 5.80
N PHE A 28 -6.49 12.06 6.29
CA PHE A 28 -7.69 12.14 5.44
C PHE A 28 -8.03 13.57 4.97
N VAL A 29 -7.55 14.58 5.71
CA VAL A 29 -7.80 16.01 5.46
C VAL A 29 -6.50 16.77 5.81
N PRO A 30 -6.11 17.83 5.06
CA PRO A 30 -6.78 18.36 3.86
C PRO A 30 -6.60 17.49 2.62
N GLU A 31 -5.47 16.79 2.49
CA GLU A 31 -5.18 15.86 1.39
C GLU A 31 -4.29 14.71 1.93
N PRO A 32 -4.55 13.44 1.54
CA PRO A 32 -3.67 12.32 1.85
C PRO A 32 -2.24 12.54 1.36
N HIS A 33 -1.26 12.20 2.23
CA HIS A 33 0.16 12.34 1.89
C HIS A 33 0.50 11.57 0.62
N LEU A 34 -0.11 10.40 0.41
CA LEU A 34 0.10 9.62 -0.80
C LEU A 34 -0.16 10.43 -2.08
N PHE A 35 -1.26 11.19 -2.15
CA PHE A 35 -1.58 11.99 -3.33
C PHE A 35 -0.66 13.19 -3.49
N GLU A 36 -0.32 13.87 -2.39
CA GLU A 36 0.66 14.96 -2.39
C GLU A 36 2.01 14.46 -2.94
N LYS A 37 2.54 13.35 -2.42
CA LYS A 37 3.84 12.82 -2.82
C LYS A 37 3.83 12.25 -4.23
N LEU A 38 2.74 11.63 -4.68
CA LEU A 38 2.59 11.22 -6.08
C LEU A 38 2.62 12.44 -7.02
N ARG A 39 1.98 13.55 -6.65
CA ARG A 39 2.05 14.80 -7.43
C ARG A 39 3.48 15.33 -7.48
N MET A 40 4.17 15.39 -6.33
CA MET A 40 5.58 15.79 -6.27
C MET A 40 6.47 14.89 -7.14
N LEU A 41 6.21 13.58 -7.16
CA LEU A 41 6.95 12.63 -8.00
C LEU A 41 6.78 12.95 -9.48
N VAL A 42 5.53 13.15 -9.93
CA VAL A 42 5.21 13.48 -11.34
C VAL A 42 5.83 14.81 -11.77
N HIS A 43 5.89 15.80 -10.88
CA HIS A 43 6.46 17.13 -11.17
C HIS A 43 7.99 17.18 -11.02
N GLY A 44 8.63 16.11 -10.52
CA GLY A 44 10.08 16.07 -10.29
C GLY A 44 10.54 16.80 -9.02
N ASP A 45 9.62 17.09 -8.10
CA ASP A 45 9.87 17.82 -6.85
C ASP A 45 10.11 16.89 -5.65
N LEU A 46 9.92 15.57 -5.80
CA LEU A 46 10.14 14.57 -4.76
C LEU A 46 11.64 14.31 -4.51
N LYS A 47 12.34 15.28 -3.91
CA LYS A 47 13.81 15.23 -3.72
C LYS A 47 14.25 15.00 -2.29
N ARG A 48 13.40 15.32 -1.30
CA ARG A 48 13.78 15.21 0.11
C ARG A 48 13.61 13.75 0.55
N PRO A 49 14.57 13.16 1.29
CA PRO A 49 14.47 11.79 1.76
C PRO A 49 13.20 11.49 2.55
N ILE A 50 12.73 12.47 3.34
CA ILE A 50 11.49 12.31 4.12
C ILE A 50 10.26 12.18 3.22
N ASP A 51 10.18 12.91 2.12
CA ASP A 51 9.04 12.86 1.19
C ASP A 51 9.04 11.52 0.42
N ILE A 52 10.23 11.00 0.10
CA ILE A 52 10.40 9.67 -0.50
C ILE A 52 9.97 8.58 0.48
N PHE A 53 10.42 8.66 1.74
CA PHE A 53 9.99 7.74 2.79
C PHE A 53 8.48 7.79 2.98
N ASP A 54 7.90 8.98 3.02
CA ASP A 54 6.47 9.19 3.21
C ASP A 54 5.65 8.55 2.08
N LEU A 55 6.09 8.68 0.83
CA LEU A 55 5.50 7.99 -0.32
C LEU A 55 5.52 6.47 -0.15
N PHE A 56 6.67 5.89 0.24
CA PHE A 56 6.78 4.44 0.47
C PHE A 56 5.91 3.98 1.63
N PHE A 57 5.89 4.74 2.74
CA PHE A 57 5.15 4.42 3.95
C PHE A 57 3.63 4.44 3.75
N HIS A 58 3.12 5.30 2.88
CA HIS A 58 1.68 5.34 2.58
C HIS A 58 1.29 4.37 1.46
N SER A 59 2.20 4.05 0.53
CA SER A 59 1.89 3.16 -0.61
C SER A 59 1.98 1.67 -0.30
N TRP A 60 2.84 1.22 0.62
CA TRP A 60 3.10 -0.21 0.83
C TRP A 60 1.84 -1.05 1.13
N PRO A 61 0.83 -0.61 1.93
CA PRO A 61 -0.34 -1.45 2.19
C PRO A 61 -1.19 -1.65 0.94
N ILE A 62 -1.31 -0.61 0.10
CA ILE A 62 -2.06 -0.65 -1.16
C ILE A 62 -1.36 -1.58 -2.16
N LEU A 63 -0.03 -1.47 -2.28
CA LEU A 63 0.77 -2.35 -3.14
C LEU A 63 0.67 -3.81 -2.70
N LEU A 64 0.70 -4.10 -1.39
CA LEU A 64 0.54 -5.46 -0.87
C LEU A 64 -0.83 -6.05 -1.22
N ILE A 65 -1.91 -5.26 -1.18
CA ILE A 65 -3.23 -5.72 -1.63
C ILE A 65 -3.19 -6.10 -3.11
N GLY A 66 -2.63 -5.24 -3.97
CA GLY A 66 -2.52 -5.50 -5.41
C GLY A 66 -1.73 -6.78 -5.71
N VAL A 67 -0.57 -6.96 -5.06
CA VAL A 67 0.24 -8.17 -5.17
C VAL A 67 -0.54 -9.41 -4.72
N LYS A 68 -1.24 -9.32 -3.58
CA LYS A 68 -2.04 -10.44 -3.06
C LYS A 68 -3.17 -10.83 -4.01
N ILE A 69 -3.88 -9.86 -4.57
CA ILE A 69 -4.94 -10.09 -5.56
C ILE A 69 -4.37 -10.77 -6.81
N GLY A 70 -3.25 -10.25 -7.36
CA GLY A 70 -2.62 -10.84 -8.54
C GLY A 70 -2.16 -12.28 -8.31
N ARG A 71 -1.56 -12.55 -7.16
CA ARG A 71 -1.19 -13.92 -6.74
C ARG A 71 -2.41 -14.82 -6.59
N ASP A 72 -3.46 -14.36 -5.92
CA ASP A 72 -4.67 -15.16 -5.69
C ASP A 72 -5.41 -15.45 -7.01
N PHE A 73 -5.35 -14.52 -7.98
CA PHE A 73 -5.86 -14.74 -9.33
C PHE A 73 -5.01 -15.77 -10.08
N TRP A 74 -3.68 -15.63 -10.06
CA TRP A 74 -2.76 -16.56 -10.68
C TRP A 74 -2.90 -18.00 -10.16
N LEU A 75 -3.08 -18.17 -8.85
CA LEU A 75 -3.22 -19.51 -8.23
C LEU A 75 -4.61 -20.14 -8.43
N LYS A 76 -5.62 -19.36 -8.83
CA LYS A 76 -6.98 -19.87 -9.11
C LYS A 76 -7.18 -20.30 -10.56
N ASN A 77 -6.29 -19.88 -11.45
CA ASN A 77 -6.23 -20.27 -12.86
C ASN A 77 -5.29 -21.46 -13.06
#